data_AF-A0A3M0XZF8-F1
#
_entry.id   AF-A0A3M0XZF8-F1
#
_cell.length_a   1.000
_cell.length_b   1.000
_cell.length_c   1.000
_cell.angle_alpha   90.00
_cell.angle_beta   90.00
_cell.angle_gamma   90.00
#
_symmetry.space_group_name_H-M   'P 1'
#
loop_
_entity.id
_entity.type
_entity.pdbx_description
1 polymer ?
#
loop_
_entity_poly.entity_id
_entity_poly.type
_entity_poly.pdbx_seq_one_letter_code
_entity_poly.pdbx_strand_id
1 'polypeptide(L)'
;MTFDRDRPFNDLPPLPPRGVDLETVPVLKHALSASRALAELKGAGALIPNQRILLTGIVMQEARLSSEIENIVTTNDELYQAMASERLPASPHTKEVLRYREALWFGYEQLKTRPLST
;
A
#
# COMPACT_ATOMS: atom_id res chain seq x y z
N MET A 1 -8.71 26.11 -15.73
CA MET A 1 -8.20 27.14 -14.81
C MET A 1 -6.77 26.79 -14.44
N THR A 2 -5.92 27.79 -14.23
CA THR A 2 -4.59 27.57 -13.64
C THR A 2 -4.77 27.16 -12.18
N PHE A 3 -3.99 26.19 -11.71
CA PHE A 3 -4.03 25.76 -10.32
C PHE A 3 -3.74 26.93 -9.37
N ASP A 4 -4.54 27.07 -8.32
CA ASP A 4 -4.39 28.05 -7.25
C ASP A 4 -4.36 27.31 -5.91
N ARG A 5 -3.31 27.52 -5.12
CA ARG A 5 -3.10 26.82 -3.84
C ARG A 5 -4.06 27.29 -2.74
N ASP A 6 -4.57 28.50 -2.86
CA ASP A 6 -5.42 29.13 -1.84
C ASP A 6 -6.92 28.89 -2.11
N ARG A 7 -7.25 28.14 -3.17
CA ARG A 7 -8.62 27.80 -3.55
C ARG A 7 -8.77 26.28 -3.74
N PRO A 8 -9.86 25.66 -3.24
CA PRO A 8 -10.15 24.26 -3.50
C PRO A 8 -10.20 23.97 -5.01
N PHE A 9 -9.50 22.92 -5.45
CA PHE A 9 -9.40 22.58 -6.87
C PHE A 9 -10.60 21.74 -7.34
N ASN A 10 -11.81 22.31 -7.24
CA ASN A 10 -13.06 21.60 -7.53
C ASN A 10 -13.23 21.23 -9.01
N ASP A 11 -12.59 21.98 -9.91
CA ASP A 11 -12.57 21.70 -11.35
C ASP A 11 -11.37 20.81 -11.74
N LEU A 12 -10.97 19.88 -10.87
CA LEU A 12 -9.91 18.91 -11.13
C LEU A 12 -10.25 18.13 -12.42
N PRO A 13 -9.37 18.11 -13.44
CA PRO A 13 -9.63 17.41 -14.68
C PRO A 13 -9.86 15.91 -14.45
N PRO A 14 -10.86 15.28 -15.10
CA PRO A 14 -11.07 13.85 -14.98
C PRO A 14 -9.90 13.07 -15.59
N LEU A 15 -9.67 11.85 -15.08
CA LEU A 15 -8.70 10.93 -15.64
C LEU A 15 -9.29 10.20 -16.87
N PRO A 16 -8.49 9.96 -17.93
CA PRO A 16 -7.12 10.44 -18.11
C PRO A 16 -7.08 11.93 -18.50
N PRO A 17 -6.02 12.67 -18.12
CA PRO A 17 -5.89 14.07 -18.50
C PRO A 17 -5.85 14.22 -20.02
N ARG A 18 -6.72 15.09 -20.56
CA ARG A 18 -6.84 15.30 -22.01
C ARG A 18 -5.53 15.84 -22.59
N GLY A 19 -5.11 15.26 -23.72
CA GLY A 19 -3.93 15.72 -24.46
C GLY A 19 -2.59 15.29 -23.85
N VAL A 20 -2.60 14.45 -22.80
CA VAL A 20 -1.39 13.84 -22.25
C VAL A 20 -1.22 12.46 -22.86
N ASP A 21 -0.09 12.24 -23.54
CA ASP A 21 0.34 10.92 -23.94
C ASP A 21 0.96 10.20 -22.74
N LEU A 22 0.32 9.11 -22.29
CA LEU A 22 0.79 8.30 -21.18
C LEU A 22 1.82 7.25 -21.63
N GLU A 23 1.83 6.87 -22.92
CA GLU A 23 2.63 5.78 -23.47
C GLU A 23 3.93 6.29 -24.10
N THR A 24 4.59 7.21 -23.41
CA THR A 24 5.88 7.73 -23.86
C THR A 24 6.98 6.67 -23.78
N VAL A 25 8.00 6.78 -24.65
CA VAL A 25 9.15 5.86 -24.65
C VAL A 25 9.79 5.71 -23.26
N PRO A 26 10.02 6.78 -22.46
CA PRO A 26 10.53 6.64 -21.10
C PRO A 26 9.59 5.85 -20.18
N VAL A 27 8.28 6.16 -20.21
CA VAL A 27 7.28 5.48 -19.37
C VAL A 27 7.23 3.99 -19.71
N LEU A 28 7.17 3.63 -21.00
CA LEU A 28 7.13 2.23 -21.44
C LEU A 28 8.39 1.45 -21.05
N LYS A 29 9.58 2.07 -21.15
CA LYS A 29 10.83 1.45 -20.70
C LYS A 29 10.82 1.17 -19.19
N HIS A 30 10.31 2.08 -18.37
CA HIS A 30 10.17 1.88 -16.93
C HIS A 30 9.10 0.84 -16.60
N ALA A 31 7.94 0.90 -17.25
CA ALA A 31 6.86 -0.06 -17.08
C ALA A 31 7.32 -1.49 -17.39
N LEU A 32 8.14 -1.68 -18.43
CA LEU A 32 8.74 -2.97 -18.76
C LEU A 32 9.64 -3.51 -17.64
N SER A 33 10.51 -2.67 -17.09
CA SER A 33 11.38 -3.05 -15.97
C SER A 33 10.57 -3.41 -14.72
N ALA A 34 9.59 -2.58 -14.36
CA ALA A 34 8.71 -2.82 -13.22
C ALA A 34 7.88 -4.10 -13.39
N SER A 35 7.34 -4.34 -14.59
CA SER A 35 6.58 -5.56 -14.91
C SER A 35 7.42 -6.83 -14.75
N ARG A 36 8.70 -6.80 -15.19
CA ARG A 36 9.63 -7.93 -14.99
C ARG A 36 9.88 -8.22 -13.52
N ALA A 37 10.20 -7.18 -12.72
CA ALA A 37 10.41 -7.35 -11.29
C ALA A 37 9.17 -7.89 -10.56
N LEU A 38 7.97 -7.42 -10.94
CA LEU A 38 6.71 -7.94 -10.39
C LEU A 38 6.46 -9.41 -10.80
N ALA A 39 6.79 -9.78 -12.03
CA ALA A 39 6.67 -11.16 -12.49
C ALA A 39 7.63 -12.10 -11.75
N GLU A 40 8.87 -11.68 -11.52
CA GLU A 40 9.85 -12.41 -10.71
C GLU A 40 9.36 -12.60 -9.28
N LEU A 41 8.85 -11.54 -8.64
CA LEU A 41 8.27 -11.62 -7.30
C LEU A 41 7.08 -12.60 -7.25
N LYS A 42 6.17 -12.52 -8.23
CA LYS A 42 5.02 -13.43 -8.33
C LYS A 42 5.48 -14.88 -8.48
N GLY A 43 6.48 -15.14 -9.32
CA GLY A 43 7.06 -16.45 -9.53
C GLY A 43 7.76 -17.00 -8.28
N ALA A 44 8.64 -16.22 -7.66
CA ALA A 44 9.33 -16.59 -6.43
C ALA A 44 8.34 -16.84 -5.28
N GLY A 45 7.34 -15.98 -5.13
CA GLY A 45 6.27 -16.11 -4.14
C GLY A 45 5.58 -17.48 -4.21
N ALA A 46 5.27 -17.97 -5.41
CA ALA A 46 4.62 -19.26 -5.65
C ALA A 46 5.43 -20.47 -5.14
N LEU A 47 6.75 -20.33 -4.96
CA LEU A 47 7.63 -21.40 -4.48
C LEU A 47 7.66 -21.52 -2.95
N ILE A 48 7.13 -20.53 -2.22
CA ILE A 48 7.16 -20.52 -0.76
C ILE A 48 6.00 -21.34 -0.20
N PRO A 49 6.25 -22.40 0.60
CA PRO A 49 5.20 -23.28 1.12
C PRO A 49 4.13 -22.57 1.96
N ASN A 50 4.53 -21.54 2.72
CA ASN A 50 3.62 -20.71 3.51
C ASN A 50 3.81 -19.23 3.17
N GLN A 51 3.19 -18.78 2.08
CA GLN A 51 3.25 -17.40 1.62
C GLN A 51 2.76 -16.38 2.67
N ARG A 52 1.86 -16.80 3.58
CA ARG A 52 1.29 -15.92 4.60
C ARG A 52 2.37 -15.35 5.53
N ILE A 53 3.46 -16.08 5.79
CA ILE A 53 4.55 -15.59 6.63
C ILE A 53 5.22 -14.36 6.01
N LEU A 54 5.52 -14.41 4.71
CA LEU A 54 6.15 -13.29 4.01
C LEU A 54 5.19 -12.12 3.84
N LEU A 55 3.94 -12.39 3.47
CA LEU A 55 2.93 -11.35 3.31
C LEU A 55 2.69 -10.59 4.62
N THR A 56 2.67 -11.29 5.75
CA THR A 56 2.50 -10.65 7.06
C THR A 56 3.64 -9.68 7.37
N GLY A 57 4.89 -10.09 7.14
CA GLY A 57 6.06 -9.22 7.35
C GLY A 57 6.10 -8.03 6.39
N ILE A 58 5.87 -8.27 5.10
CA ILE A 58 5.88 -7.22 4.06
C ILE A 58 4.79 -6.18 4.33
N VAL A 59 3.56 -6.62 4.59
CA VAL A 59 2.43 -5.71 4.87
C VAL A 59 2.68 -4.91 6.14
N MET A 60 3.32 -5.49 7.16
CA MET A 60 3.67 -4.74 8.37
C MET A 60 4.72 -3.66 8.11
N GLN A 61 5.75 -3.98 7.34
CA GLN A 61 6.77 -2.99 6.96
C GLN A 61 6.17 -1.88 6.10
N GLU A 62 5.30 -2.24 5.16
CA GLU A 62 4.57 -1.29 4.32
C GLU A 62 3.69 -0.37 5.17
N ALA A 63 2.87 -0.94 6.05
CA ALA A 63 2.01 -0.17 6.95
C ALA A 63 2.82 0.81 7.81
N ARG A 64 3.94 0.35 8.39
CA ARG A 64 4.81 1.21 9.22
C ARG A 64 5.41 2.35 8.41
N LEU A 65 5.99 2.04 7.25
CA LEU A 65 6.66 3.03 6.39
C LEU A 65 5.65 4.02 5.78
N SER A 66 4.47 3.55 5.38
CA SER A 66 3.40 4.41 4.86
C SER A 66 2.85 5.32 5.95
N SER A 67 2.68 4.82 7.18
CA SER A 67 2.27 5.62 8.33
C SER A 67 3.33 6.64 8.75
N GLU A 68 4.62 6.32 8.61
CA GLU A 68 5.72 7.23 8.92
C GLU A 68 5.69 8.50 8.06
N ILE A 69 5.27 8.40 6.79
CA ILE A 69 5.06 9.56 5.88
C ILE A 69 4.03 10.54 6.46
N GLU A 70 3.02 10.02 7.17
CA GLU A 70 1.93 10.79 7.79
C GLU A 70 2.25 11.22 9.23
N ASN A 71 3.51 11.13 9.67
CA ASN A 71 3.99 11.41 11.03
C ASN A 71 3.44 10.44 12.10
N ILE A 72 2.99 9.24 11.70
CA ILE A 72 2.58 8.17 12.61
C ILE A 72 3.77 7.23 12.80
N VAL A 73 4.56 7.49 13.85
CA VAL A 73 5.84 6.79 14.08
C VAL A 73 5.70 5.74 15.17
N THR A 74 6.24 4.55 14.91
CA THR A 74 6.38 3.44 15.88
C THR A 74 7.59 2.59 15.49
N THR A 75 8.02 1.70 16.38
CA THR A 75 9.17 0.82 16.12
C THR A 75 8.73 -0.58 15.70
N ASN A 76 9.63 -1.32 15.06
CA ASN A 76 9.38 -2.73 14.74
C ASN A 76 9.10 -3.54 16.01
N ASP A 77 9.86 -3.30 17.10
CA ASP A 77 9.69 -4.03 18.36
C ASP A 77 8.31 -3.81 18.97
N GLU A 78 7.84 -2.56 19.05
CA GLU A 78 6.49 -2.25 19.54
C GLU A 78 5.41 -2.93 18.69
N LEU A 79 5.58 -2.92 17.36
CA LEU A 79 4.65 -3.56 16.43
C LEU A 79 4.58 -5.07 16.62
N TYR A 80 5.73 -5.74 16.71
CA TYR A 80 5.78 -7.19 16.90
C TYR A 80 5.26 -7.60 18.29
N GLN A 81 5.53 -6.83 19.33
CA GLN A 81 4.97 -7.06 20.67
C GLN A 81 3.45 -6.94 20.68
N ALA A 82 2.92 -5.87 20.06
CA ALA A 82 1.48 -5.64 19.98
C ALA A 82 0.77 -6.71 19.11
N MET A 83 1.46 -7.29 18.12
CA MET A 83 0.94 -8.42 17.35
C MET A 83 0.90 -9.73 18.15
N ALA A 84 1.90 -9.98 18.98
CA ALA A 84 2.01 -11.23 19.72
C ALA A 84 0.98 -11.33 20.87
N SER A 85 0.51 -10.19 21.38
CA SER A 85 -0.45 -10.16 22.48
C SER A 85 -1.31 -8.89 22.46
N GLU A 86 -2.59 -9.05 22.17
CA GLU A 86 -3.61 -7.99 22.26
C GLU A 86 -3.80 -7.46 23.69
N ARG A 87 -3.28 -8.17 24.69
CA ARG A 87 -3.36 -7.78 26.11
C ARG A 87 -2.27 -6.79 26.51
N LEU A 88 -1.23 -6.61 25.70
CA LEU A 88 -0.19 -5.63 25.99
C LEU A 88 -0.65 -4.22 25.60
N PRO A 89 -0.37 -3.20 26.43
CA PRO A 89 -0.64 -1.83 26.07
C PRO A 89 0.22 -1.44 24.86
N ALA A 90 -0.42 -1.21 23.73
CA ALA A 90 0.20 -0.66 22.53
C ALA A 90 -0.08 0.85 22.43
N SER A 91 0.89 1.62 21.93
CA SER A 91 0.71 3.06 21.72
C SER A 91 -0.39 3.33 20.67
N PRO A 92 -1.02 4.54 20.67
CA PRO A 92 -1.97 4.91 19.63
C PRO A 92 -1.42 4.77 18.22
N HIS A 93 -0.16 5.15 18.00
CA HIS A 93 0.53 5.03 16.71
C HIS A 93 0.74 3.56 16.31
N THR A 94 1.17 2.70 17.23
CA THR A 94 1.31 1.26 16.99
C THR A 94 -0.03 0.64 16.61
N LYS A 95 -1.11 1.01 17.31
CA LYS A 95 -2.47 0.54 16.98
C LYS A 95 -2.93 1.04 15.61
N GLU A 96 -2.52 2.23 15.19
CA GLU A 96 -2.87 2.78 13.88
C GLU A 96 -2.22 2.02 12.74
N VAL A 97 -0.93 1.68 12.86
CA VAL A 97 -0.23 0.81 11.91
C VAL A 97 -0.86 -0.59 11.85
N LEU A 98 -1.26 -1.16 13.00
CA LEU A 98 -1.98 -2.44 13.02
C LEU A 98 -3.34 -2.38 12.32
N ARG A 99 -4.08 -1.27 12.50
CA ARG A 99 -5.34 -1.04 11.79
C ARG A 99 -5.14 -0.90 10.28
N TYR A 100 -4.06 -0.25 9.83
CA TYR A 100 -3.71 -0.20 8.41
C TYR A 100 -3.54 -1.61 7.84
N ARG A 101 -2.74 -2.46 8.51
CA ARG A 101 -2.54 -3.87 8.12
C ARG A 101 -3.87 -4.62 8.04
N GLU A 102 -4.73 -4.46 9.05
CA GLU A 102 -6.06 -5.07 9.09
C GLU A 102 -6.95 -4.62 7.94
N ALA A 103 -6.98 -3.32 7.64
CA ALA A 103 -7.75 -2.78 6.53
C ALA A 103 -7.27 -3.32 5.18
N LEU A 104 -5.96 -3.42 4.98
CA LEU A 104 -5.38 -3.99 3.76
C LEU A 104 -5.76 -5.45 3.56
N TRP A 105 -5.63 -6.27 4.61
CA TRP A 105 -6.01 -7.69 4.54
C TRP A 105 -7.52 -7.86 4.36
N PHE A 106 -8.31 -7.08 5.10
CA PHE A 106 -9.76 -7.08 4.95
C PHE A 106 -10.15 -6.75 3.51
N GLY A 107 -9.61 -5.67 2.94
CA GLY A 107 -9.85 -5.25 1.55
C GLY A 107 -9.50 -6.35 0.55
N TYR A 108 -8.31 -6.95 0.66
CA TYR A 108 -7.91 -8.05 -0.21
C TYR A 108 -8.86 -9.26 -0.12
N GLU A 109 -9.31 -9.65 1.07
CA GLU A 109 -10.24 -10.77 1.21
C GLU A 109 -11.61 -10.44 0.59
N GLN A 110 -12.07 -9.19 0.75
CA GLN A 110 -13.31 -8.72 0.11
C GLN A 110 -13.22 -8.73 -1.43
N LEU A 111 -12.04 -8.49 -2.02
CA LEU A 111 -11.86 -8.50 -3.49
C LEU A 111 -12.22 -9.83 -4.15
N LYS A 112 -12.25 -10.94 -3.39
CA LYS A 112 -12.65 -12.26 -3.91
C LYS A 112 -14.14 -12.35 -4.22
N THR A 113 -14.97 -11.52 -3.59
CA THR A 113 -16.43 -11.54 -3.73
C THR A 113 -17.01 -10.19 -4.16
N ARG A 114 -16.24 -9.11 -4.02
CA ARG A 114 -16.66 -7.74 -4.31
C ARG A 114 -15.57 -7.05 -5.14
N PRO A 115 -15.84 -6.67 -6.40
CA PRO A 115 -14.89 -5.93 -7.21
C PRO A 115 -14.39 -4.64 -6.52
N LEU A 116 -13.19 -4.18 -6.88
CA LEU A 116 -12.58 -2.98 -6.30
C LEU A 116 -13.42 -1.72 -6.54
N SER A 117 -14.08 -1.66 -7.69
CA SER A 117 -15.10 -0.66 -8.03
C SER A 117 -16.29 -1.34 -8.69
N THR A 118 -17.46 -0.70 -8.63
CA THR A 118 -18.67 -1.11 -9.36
C THR A 118 -18.47 -1.12 -10.87
#